data_AF-A0A519KK20-F1
#
_entry.id   AF-A0A519KK20-F1
#
_cell.length_a   1.000
_cell.length_b   1.000
_cell.length_c   1.000
_cell.angle_alpha   90.00
_cell.angle_beta   90.00
_cell.angle_gamma   90.00
#
_symmetry.space_group_name_H-M   'P 1'
#
loop_
_entity.id
_entity.type
_entity.pdbx_description
1 polymer ?
#
loop_
_entity_poly.entity_id
_entity_poly.type
_entity_poly.pdbx_seq_one_letter_code
_entity_poly.pdbx_strand_id
1 'polypeptide(L)'
;MGDLQRFIDRLTEANAVMNLIGPDTLPDIWSRHIRDSAQLLDLAPDAKSWADLGAGAGFPGVVLAILLKTDPKSHVWLIDSLGKRCRFLQEVVDALSLRATV
;
A
#
# COMPACT_ATOMS: atom_id res chain seq x y z
N MET A 1 9.73 1.95 10.16
CA MET A 1 8.91 0.85 10.71
C MET A 1 7.51 1.30 11.14
N GLY A 2 7.33 2.49 11.74
CA GLY A 2 6.00 2.94 12.22
C GLY A 2 4.88 3.01 11.17
N ASP A 3 5.15 3.56 9.98
CA ASP A 3 4.08 3.74 8.97
C ASP A 3 3.56 2.41 8.38
N LEU A 4 4.41 1.38 8.25
CA LEU A 4 3.97 0.05 7.83
C LEU A 4 3.02 -0.58 8.86
N GLN A 5 3.34 -0.48 10.15
CA GLN A 5 2.45 -0.98 11.19
C GLN A 5 1.12 -0.21 11.20
N ARG A 6 1.16 1.13 11.10
CA ARG A 6 -0.04 1.96 11.03
C ARG A 6 -0.91 1.64 9.81
N PHE A 7 -0.29 1.29 8.67
CA PHE A 7 -1.01 0.80 7.51
C PHE A 7 -1.68 -0.55 7.78
N ILE A 8 -0.96 -1.51 8.38
CA ILE A 8 -1.51 -2.82 8.75
C ILE A 8 -2.69 -2.69 9.71
N ASP A 9 -2.61 -1.81 10.71
CA ASP A 9 -3.69 -1.58 11.68
C ASP A 9 -4.94 -1.06 10.97
N ARG A 10 -4.79 -0.06 10.10
CA ARG A 10 -5.88 0.50 9.28
C ARG A 10 -6.48 -0.51 8.33
N LEU A 11 -5.64 -1.31 7.67
CA LEU A 11 -6.08 -2.37 6.79
C LEU A 11 -6.87 -3.43 7.56
N THR A 12 -6.41 -3.82 8.76
CA THR A 12 -7.10 -4.80 9.61
C THR A 12 -8.49 -4.31 10.02
N GLU A 13 -8.60 -3.03 10.42
CA GLU A 13 -9.88 -2.40 10.75
C GLU A 13 -10.82 -2.35 9.54
N ALA A 14 -10.34 -1.86 8.39
CA ALA A 14 -11.13 -1.77 7.16
C ALA A 14 -11.54 -3.15 6.64
N ASN A 15 -10.71 -4.18 6.82
CA ASN A 15 -10.98 -5.52 6.33
C ASN A 15 -12.23 -6.13 6.98
N ALA A 16 -12.55 -5.76 8.23
CA ALA A 16 -13.72 -6.25 8.95
C ALA A 16 -15.06 -5.92 8.25
N VAL A 17 -15.08 -4.90 7.39
CA VAL A 17 -16.29 -4.46 6.67
C VAL A 17 -16.14 -4.60 5.16
N MET A 18 -14.93 -4.46 4.63
CA MET A 18 -14.70 -4.34 3.19
C MET A 18 -14.20 -5.63 2.50
N ASN A 19 -13.73 -6.63 3.25
CA ASN A 19 -13.09 -7.85 2.71
C ASN A 19 -11.99 -7.53 1.67
N LEU A 20 -11.04 -6.66 2.07
CA LEU A 20 -9.92 -6.20 1.25
C LEU A 20 -8.87 -7.30 1.01
N ILE A 21 -8.60 -8.11 2.04
CA ILE A 21 -7.71 -9.28 1.98
C ILE A 21 -8.40 -10.51 2.58
N GLY A 22 -7.96 -11.69 2.14
CA GLY A 22 -8.50 -12.95 2.65
C GLY A 22 -8.23 -13.10 4.16
N PRO A 23 -9.16 -13.68 4.94
CA PRO A 23 -8.98 -13.85 6.38
C PRO A 23 -7.73 -14.67 6.71
N ASP A 24 -7.37 -15.63 5.86
CA ASP A 24 -6.21 -16.51 6.03
C ASP A 24 -4.87 -15.82 5.76
N THR A 25 -4.85 -14.62 5.16
CA THR A 25 -3.60 -13.91 4.82
C THR A 25 -3.23 -12.82 5.82
N LEU A 26 -4.15 -12.43 6.70
CA LEU A 26 -3.90 -11.47 7.79
C LEU A 26 -2.76 -11.90 8.73
N PRO A 27 -2.69 -13.17 9.20
CA PRO A 27 -1.60 -13.61 10.08
C PRO A 27 -0.22 -13.51 9.42
N ASP A 28 -0.18 -13.67 8.10
CA ASP A 28 1.06 -13.71 7.31
C ASP A 28 1.37 -12.39 6.60
N ILE A 29 0.66 -11.30 6.94
CA ILE A 29 0.71 -10.04 6.19
C ILE A 29 2.14 -9.51 5.98
N TRP A 30 3.00 -9.64 6.98
CA TRP A 30 4.39 -9.24 6.91
C TRP A 30 5.18 -10.03 5.88
N SER A 31 5.03 -11.35 5.88
CA SER A 31 5.81 -12.23 5.01
C SER A 31 5.25 -12.27 3.58
N ARG A 32 3.92 -12.30 3.43
CA ARG A 32 3.24 -12.48 2.14
C ARG A 32 2.94 -11.21 1.38
N HIS A 33 2.75 -10.09 2.08
CA HIS A 33 2.38 -8.83 1.42
C HIS A 33 3.45 -7.77 1.56
N ILE A 34 3.93 -7.50 2.78
CA ILE A 34 4.91 -6.42 3.00
C ILE A 34 6.26 -6.77 2.37
N ARG A 35 6.82 -7.94 2.71
CA ARG A 35 8.13 -8.37 2.17
C ARG A 35 8.08 -8.58 0.66
N ASP A 36 7.02 -9.20 0.16
CA ASP A 36 6.81 -9.43 -1.27
C ASP A 36 6.72 -8.10 -2.05
N SER A 37 6.05 -7.09 -1.51
CA SER A 37 6.01 -5.75 -2.13
C SER A 37 7.38 -5.07 -2.10
N ALA A 38 8.12 -5.18 -0.99
CA ALA A 38 9.40 -4.52 -0.80
C ALA A 38 10.49 -5.01 -1.77
N GLN A 39 10.43 -6.27 -2.21
CA GLN A 39 11.41 -6.85 -3.13
C GLN A 39 11.51 -6.10 -4.47
N LEU A 40 10.46 -5.39 -4.87
CA LEU A 40 10.42 -4.59 -6.08
C LEU A 40 11.46 -3.46 -6.07
N LEU A 41 11.83 -2.96 -4.88
CA LEU A 41 12.86 -1.92 -4.75
C LEU A 41 14.26 -2.46 -5.08
N ASP A 42 14.52 -3.74 -4.81
CA ASP A 42 15.78 -4.39 -5.19
C ASP A 42 15.81 -4.73 -6.68
N LEU A 43 14.65 -5.06 -7.26
CA LEU A 43 14.53 -5.38 -8.69
C LEU A 43 14.57 -4.14 -9.58
N ALA A 44 14.15 -2.98 -9.07
CA ALA A 44 14.14 -1.71 -9.80
C ALA A 44 14.62 -0.54 -8.90
N PRO A 45 15.91 -0.49 -8.53
CA PRO A 45 16.43 0.45 -7.55
C PRO A 45 16.36 1.92 -8.00
N ASP A 46 16.37 2.17 -9.31
CA ASP A 46 16.30 3.50 -9.88
C ASP A 46 14.86 3.99 -10.14
N ALA A 47 13.86 3.12 -9.97
CA ALA A 47 12.48 3.46 -10.26
C ALA A 47 11.92 4.47 -9.23
N LYS A 48 11.52 5.65 -9.73
CA LYS A 48 10.93 6.72 -8.92
C LYS A 48 9.43 6.88 -9.12
N SER A 49 8.88 6.36 -10.22
CA SER A 49 7.46 6.43 -10.52
C SER A 49 6.90 5.01 -10.65
N TRP A 50 5.84 4.71 -9.88
CA TRP A 50 5.19 3.41 -9.87
C TRP A 50 3.71 3.57 -10.17
N ALA A 51 3.13 2.62 -10.91
CA ALA A 51 1.69 2.51 -11.10
C ALA A 51 1.23 1.13 -10.66
N ASP A 52 0.35 1.10 -9.66
CA ASP A 52 -0.27 -0.11 -9.12
C ASP A 52 -1.69 -0.24 -9.70
N LEU A 53 -1.87 -1.21 -10.60
CA LEU A 53 -3.12 -1.44 -11.33
C LEU A 53 -3.94 -2.52 -10.63
N GLY A 54 -5.09 -2.14 -10.11
CA GLY A 54 -5.88 -3.00 -9.22
C GLY A 54 -5.37 -2.94 -7.78
N ALA A 55 -5.02 -1.73 -7.32
CA ALA A 55 -4.35 -1.50 -6.05
C ALA A 55 -5.07 -2.10 -4.84
N GLY A 56 -6.40 -2.29 -4.89
CA GLY A 56 -7.09 -3.17 -3.96
C GLY A 56 -6.94 -2.74 -2.50
N ALA A 57 -6.26 -3.58 -1.72
CA ALA A 57 -5.91 -3.34 -0.31
C ALA A 57 -4.67 -2.45 -0.11
N GLY A 58 -4.02 -2.03 -1.19
CA GLY A 58 -2.81 -1.20 -1.19
C GLY A 58 -1.51 -1.96 -1.46
N PHE A 59 -1.57 -3.20 -1.96
CA PHE A 59 -0.38 -3.98 -2.28
C PHE A 59 -0.20 -4.10 -3.80
N PRO A 60 1.02 -3.84 -4.34
CA PRO A 60 2.23 -3.40 -3.64
C PRO A 60 2.30 -1.88 -3.38
N GLY A 61 1.42 -1.07 -3.96
CA GLY A 61 1.63 0.37 -4.13
C GLY A 61 1.77 1.17 -2.84
N VAL A 62 0.95 0.94 -1.82
CA VAL A 62 1.05 1.65 -0.53
C VAL A 62 2.35 1.30 0.19
N VAL A 63 2.78 0.03 0.12
CA VAL A 63 4.06 -0.39 0.71
C VAL A 63 5.21 0.32 0.03
N LEU A 64 5.21 0.40 -1.31
CA LEU A 64 6.22 1.16 -2.05
C LEU A 64 6.20 2.66 -1.69
N ALA A 65 5.01 3.26 -1.59
CA ALA A 65 4.87 4.66 -1.21
C ALA A 65 5.39 4.95 0.21
N ILE A 66 5.22 4.02 1.15
CA ILE A 66 5.79 4.12 2.51
C ILE A 66 7.31 3.99 2.48
N LEU A 67 7.85 3.00 1.78
CA LEU A 67 9.28 2.73 1.75
C LEU A 67 10.07 3.81 0.99
N LEU A 68 9.46 4.42 -0.03
CA LEU A 68 10.05 5.51 -0.82
C LEU A 68 9.72 6.90 -0.28
N LYS A 69 8.94 7.02 0.80
CA LYS A 69 8.39 8.29 1.32
C LYS A 69 9.41 9.41 1.51
N THR A 70 10.65 9.07 1.88
CA THR A 70 11.73 10.04 2.11
C THR A 70 12.41 10.51 0.83
N ASP A 71 12.19 9.84 -0.31
CA ASP A 71 12.68 10.28 -1.62
C ASP A 71 11.67 11.28 -2.22
N PRO A 72 12.01 12.58 -2.31
CA PRO A 72 11.10 13.60 -2.84
C PRO A 72 10.81 13.44 -4.33
N LYS A 73 11.60 12.64 -5.07
CA LYS A 73 11.36 12.36 -6.48
C LYS A 73 10.42 11.17 -6.69
N SER A 74 10.13 10.42 -5.62
CA SER A 74 9.25 9.26 -5.70
C SER A 74 7.78 9.67 -5.76
N HIS A 75 7.00 8.90 -6.51
CA HIS A 75 5.54 8.99 -6.57
C HIS A 75 4.91 7.64 -6.94
N VAL A 76 3.78 7.30 -6.32
CA VAL A 76 3.03 6.07 -6.63
C VAL A 76 1.60 6.38 -7.03
N TRP A 77 1.13 5.80 -8.13
CA TRP A 77 -0.26 5.88 -8.58
C TRP A 77 -0.99 4.60 -8.17
N LEU A 78 -2.10 4.73 -7.44
CA LEU A 78 -2.87 3.63 -6.85
C LEU A 78 -4.23 3.52 -7.55
N ILE A 79 -4.34 2.67 -8.55
CA ILE A 79 -5.48 2.65 -9.47
C ILE A 79 -6.40 1.47 -9.12
N ASP A 80 -7.68 1.73 -8.85
CA ASP A 80 -8.70 0.69 -8.67
C ASP A 80 -10.03 1.15 -9.30
N SER A 81 -10.85 0.20 -9.76
CA SER A 81 -12.15 0.50 -10.39
C SER A 81 -13.28 0.67 -9.37
N LEU A 82 -13.10 0.21 -8.14
CA LEU A 82 -14.11 0.26 -7.10
C LEU A 82 -13.90 1.47 -6.19
N GLY A 83 -14.79 2.46 -6.28
CA GLY A 83 -14.68 3.70 -5.52
C GLY A 83 -14.58 3.53 -3.99
N LYS A 84 -15.12 2.44 -3.42
CA LYS A 84 -14.93 2.12 -1.99
C LYS A 84 -13.47 1.82 -1.65
N ARG A 85 -12.74 1.14 -2.53
CA ARG A 85 -11.32 0.82 -2.37
C ARG A 85 -10.48 2.07 -2.58
N CYS A 86 -10.81 2.89 -3.58
CA CYS A 86 -10.17 4.19 -3.76
C CYS A 86 -10.30 5.07 -2.52
N ARG A 87 -11.48 5.13 -1.88
CA ARG A 87 -11.64 5.88 -0.62
C ARG A 87 -10.75 5.36 0.50
N PHE A 88 -10.69 4.04 0.70
CA PHE A 88 -9.78 3.44 1.67
C PHE A 88 -8.31 3.79 1.38
N LEU A 89 -7.87 3.66 0.13
CA LEU A 89 -6.51 4.01 -0.29
C LEU A 89 -6.22 5.50 -0.04
N GLN A 90 -7.18 6.38 -0.33
CA GLN A 90 -7.05 7.81 -0.10
C GLN A 90 -6.91 8.14 1.40
N GLU A 91 -7.73 7.52 2.24
CA GLU A 91 -7.64 7.66 3.70
C GLU A 91 -6.27 7.22 4.25
N VAL A 92 -5.70 6.14 3.69
CA VAL A 92 -4.35 5.68 4.04
C VAL A 92 -3.27 6.67 3.58
N VAL A 93 -3.36 7.14 2.34
CA VAL A 93 -2.43 8.12 1.75
C VAL A 93 -2.42 9.40 2.58
N ASP A 94 -3.58 9.93 2.94
CA ASP A 94 -3.71 11.15 3.72
C ASP A 94 -3.18 10.96 5.15
N ALA A 95 -3.62 9.90 5.84
CA ALA A 95 -3.26 9.63 7.24
C ALA A 95 -1.76 9.36 7.45
N LEU A 96 -1.10 8.83 6.43
CA LEU A 96 0.32 8.57 6.43
C LEU A 96 1.11 9.61 5.64
N SER A 97 0.46 10.63 5.07
CA SER A 97 1.09 11.69 4.25
C SER A 97 2.02 11.11 3.18
N LEU A 98 1.51 10.16 2.40
CA LEU A 98 2.28 9.45 1.38
C LEU A 98 2.36 10.26 0.09
N ARG A 99 3.46 10.08 -0.65
CA ARG A 99 3.61 10.61 -2.02
C ARG A 99 2.93 9.68 -3.00
N ALA A 100 1.60 9.67 -2.97
CA ALA A 100 0.79 8.84 -3.84
C ALA A 100 -0.49 9.55 -4.30
N THR A 101 -1.05 9.09 -5.41
CA THR A 101 -2.34 9.53 -5.95
C THR A 101 -3.22 8.33 -6.18
N VAL A 102 -4.48 8.42 -5.77
CA VAL A 102 -5.51 7.39 -5.96
C VAL A 102 -6.43 7.77 -7.11
#